data_AF-X1MIK4-F1
#
_entry.id   AF-X1MIK4-F1
#
_cell.length_a   1.000
_cell.length_b   1.000
_cell.length_c   1.000
_cell.angle_alpha   90.00
_cell.angle_beta   90.00
_cell.angle_gamma   90.00
#
_symmetry.space_group_name_H-M   'P 1'
#
loop_
_entity.id
_entity.type
_entity.pdbx_description
1 polymer ?
#
loop_
_entity_poly.entity_id
_entity_poly.type
_entity_poly.pdbx_seq_one_letter_code
_entity_poly.pdbx_strand_id
1 'polypeptide(L)'
;AIYTTNINVQSAVEENDHHPTSLELTPHDPISITFDNYFEVFPGAGSVENPYIIEGYYIMTTGGVGIYITGTTRYFTVRNCYVDAVLYGIYIDNVAEGTATVINNTCNNNFYGIKIDSSGSSTVANNTCNNNYCGILLSSSDSSTVVNNTCNNNSWSGIFLSSSDSSTVVNNTCSNNDLGIVLGDSDFCVVTHNLLQENEDCGVSLASDSENNLFHHNTFVDNNLGGTSQACDYGTDNYWYYLRL
;
A
#
# COMPACT_ATOMS: atom_id res chain seq x y z
N ALA A 1 6.59 -11.42 28.76
CA ALA A 1 5.32 -11.88 28.18
C ALA A 1 4.93 -10.88 27.11
N ILE A 2 5.38 -11.14 25.88
CA ILE A 2 5.04 -10.29 24.73
C ILE A 2 3.80 -10.95 24.14
N TYR A 3 2.65 -10.31 24.35
CA TYR A 3 1.41 -10.73 23.71
C TYR A 3 1.56 -10.42 22.23
N THR A 4 1.75 -11.47 21.44
CA THR A 4 1.46 -11.48 20.02
C THR A 4 -0.03 -11.20 19.83
N THR A 5 -0.38 -9.97 19.48
CA THR A 5 -1.62 -9.74 18.73
C THR A 5 -1.35 -10.10 17.27
N ASN A 6 -1.20 -11.40 17.02
CA ASN A 6 -1.53 -11.98 15.72
C ASN A 6 -3.04 -11.83 15.56
N ILE A 7 -3.50 -10.63 15.22
CA ILE A 7 -4.79 -10.49 14.56
C ILE A 7 -4.55 -11.06 13.17
N ASN A 8 -4.76 -12.37 13.04
CA ASN A 8 -5.28 -13.11 11.90
C ASN A 8 -5.37 -12.37 10.55
N VAL A 9 -4.26 -11.78 10.06
CA VAL A 9 -4.19 -11.17 8.72
C VAL A 9 -4.48 -12.23 7.66
N GLN A 10 -4.17 -13.50 7.96
CA GLN A 10 -4.46 -14.64 7.09
C GLN A 10 -5.97 -14.84 6.84
N SER A 11 -6.86 -14.61 7.84
CA SER A 11 -8.29 -14.89 7.66
C SER A 11 -9.06 -13.82 6.89
N ALA A 12 -8.52 -12.60 6.74
CA ALA A 12 -9.10 -11.57 5.88
C ALA A 12 -8.61 -11.64 4.43
N VAL A 13 -7.61 -12.50 4.16
CA VAL A 13 -6.90 -12.62 2.88
C VAL A 13 -7.34 -13.83 2.06
N GLU A 14 -8.16 -14.74 2.62
CA GLU A 14 -8.60 -15.98 1.95
C GLU A 14 -9.89 -15.86 1.11
N GLU A 15 -10.57 -14.71 1.09
CA GLU A 15 -11.75 -14.52 0.23
C GLU A 15 -11.38 -13.94 -1.15
N ASN A 16 -11.27 -14.84 -2.13
CA ASN A 16 -11.25 -14.59 -3.58
C ASN A 16 -10.11 -13.71 -4.13
N ASP A 17 -9.05 -14.38 -4.58
CA ASP A 17 -7.98 -13.91 -5.49
C ASP A 17 -8.49 -13.60 -6.92
N HIS A 18 -9.77 -13.24 -7.07
CA HIS A 18 -10.33 -12.84 -8.36
C HIS A 18 -10.23 -11.32 -8.49
N HIS A 19 -9.18 -10.85 -9.15
CA HIS A 19 -9.12 -9.48 -9.64
C HIS A 19 -10.12 -9.32 -10.79
N PRO A 20 -11.25 -8.60 -10.60
CA PRO A 20 -12.27 -8.47 -11.63
C PRO A 20 -11.69 -7.78 -12.86
N THR A 21 -12.00 -8.31 -14.04
CA THR A 21 -11.61 -7.66 -15.30
C THR A 21 -12.41 -6.37 -15.49
N SER A 22 -11.92 -5.42 -16.29
CA SER A 22 -12.62 -4.15 -16.54
C SER A 22 -14.04 -4.31 -17.10
N LEU A 23 -14.37 -5.47 -17.69
CA LEU A 23 -15.69 -5.82 -18.23
C LEU A 23 -16.70 -6.25 -17.15
N GLU A 24 -16.23 -6.62 -15.95
CA GLU A 24 -17.05 -7.05 -14.82
C GLU A 24 -17.39 -5.89 -13.87
N LEU A 25 -16.77 -4.73 -14.08
CA LEU A 25 -16.87 -3.56 -13.21
C LEU A 25 -17.92 -2.57 -13.71
N THR A 26 -18.55 -1.88 -12.76
CA THR A 26 -19.56 -0.86 -13.04
C THR A 26 -18.87 0.50 -13.27
N PRO A 27 -19.05 1.15 -14.44
CA PRO A 27 -18.52 2.50 -14.64
C PRO A 27 -19.04 3.47 -13.59
N HIS A 28 -18.16 4.29 -13.01
CA HIS A 28 -18.52 5.29 -12.01
C HIS A 28 -17.67 6.56 -12.19
N ASP A 29 -18.28 7.71 -11.94
CA ASP A 29 -17.55 8.99 -11.85
C ASP A 29 -16.57 8.97 -10.66
N PRO A 30 -15.62 9.91 -10.54
CA PRO A 30 -14.78 10.00 -9.34
C PRO A 30 -15.59 10.06 -8.04
N ILE A 31 -15.14 9.36 -7.01
CA ILE A 31 -15.79 9.29 -5.70
C ILE A 31 -15.06 10.22 -4.74
N SER A 32 -15.79 11.10 -4.05
CA SER A 32 -15.24 12.01 -3.05
C SER A 32 -16.08 11.99 -1.78
N ILE A 33 -15.53 11.45 -0.70
CA ILE A 33 -16.16 11.37 0.62
C ILE A 33 -15.45 12.36 1.55
N THR A 34 -16.05 13.55 1.70
CA THR A 34 -15.53 14.63 2.55
C THR A 34 -16.36 14.84 3.83
N PHE A 35 -17.47 14.13 3.95
CA PHE A 35 -18.36 14.11 5.11
C PHE A 35 -18.96 12.72 5.29
N ASP A 36 -19.20 12.30 6.54
CA ASP A 36 -19.74 10.98 6.87
C ASP A 36 -21.03 10.62 6.11
N ASN A 37 -21.91 11.59 5.88
CA ASN A 37 -23.19 11.35 5.19
C ASN A 37 -23.01 11.07 3.69
N TYR A 38 -21.83 11.33 3.11
CA TYR A 38 -21.57 10.99 1.70
C TYR A 38 -21.33 9.49 1.52
N PHE A 39 -21.10 8.74 2.60
CA PHE A 39 -21.09 7.29 2.56
C PHE A 39 -22.48 6.67 2.41
N GLU A 40 -23.57 7.38 2.70
CA GLU A 40 -24.93 6.81 2.80
C GLU A 40 -25.45 6.22 1.48
N VAL A 41 -24.79 6.50 0.35
CA VAL A 41 -25.09 5.89 -0.96
C VAL A 41 -24.44 4.51 -1.14
N PHE A 42 -23.52 4.14 -0.26
CA PHE A 42 -22.82 2.86 -0.26
C PHE A 42 -23.38 1.93 0.83
N PRO A 43 -23.36 0.60 0.62
CA PRO A 43 -23.74 -0.36 1.65
C PRO A 43 -22.89 -0.20 2.92
N GLY A 44 -23.47 -0.50 4.08
CA GLY A 44 -22.78 -0.46 5.36
C GLY A 44 -23.38 0.53 6.36
N ALA A 45 -22.80 0.58 7.56
CA ALA A 45 -23.18 1.52 8.61
C ALA A 45 -21.98 2.27 9.20
N GLY A 46 -20.78 2.05 8.68
CA GLY A 46 -19.55 2.69 9.14
C GLY A 46 -19.03 2.21 10.50
N SER A 47 -19.41 1.00 10.93
CA SER A 47 -18.92 0.35 12.16
C SER A 47 -17.90 -0.75 11.83
N VAL A 48 -17.13 -1.22 12.83
CA VAL A 48 -16.18 -2.34 12.66
C VAL A 48 -16.86 -3.58 12.04
N GLU A 49 -18.06 -3.91 12.53
CA GLU A 49 -18.81 -5.11 12.10
C GLU A 49 -19.55 -4.90 10.77
N ASN A 50 -19.76 -3.64 10.36
CA ASN A 50 -20.51 -3.28 9.16
C ASN A 50 -19.94 -1.99 8.55
N PRO A 51 -18.71 -2.05 7.99
CA PRO A 51 -18.07 -0.89 7.39
C PRO A 51 -18.82 -0.44 6.14
N TYR A 52 -18.64 0.83 5.74
CA TYR A 52 -19.10 1.26 4.43
C TYR A 52 -18.29 0.59 3.32
N ILE A 53 -18.95 0.13 2.25
CA ILE A 53 -18.33 -0.65 1.19
C ILE A 53 -18.40 0.10 -0.14
N ILE A 54 -17.24 0.55 -0.62
CA ILE A 54 -17.06 1.07 -1.98
C ILE A 54 -16.50 -0.08 -2.82
N GLU A 55 -17.32 -0.66 -3.70
CA GLU A 55 -16.90 -1.87 -4.43
C GLU A 55 -17.34 -1.95 -5.89
N GLY A 56 -16.52 -2.63 -6.70
CA GLY A 56 -16.91 -3.07 -8.03
C GLY A 56 -16.99 -1.94 -9.07
N TYR A 57 -16.24 -0.86 -8.86
CA TYR A 57 -16.27 0.31 -9.75
C TYR A 57 -15.10 0.36 -10.72
N TYR A 58 -15.39 0.81 -11.95
CA TYR A 58 -14.41 1.20 -12.95
C TYR A 58 -14.43 2.72 -13.06
N ILE A 59 -13.35 3.36 -12.60
CA ILE A 59 -13.22 4.82 -12.53
C ILE A 59 -12.06 5.23 -13.42
N MET A 60 -12.36 6.03 -14.45
CA MET A 60 -11.36 6.72 -15.24
C MET A 60 -11.53 8.23 -15.08
N THR A 61 -10.44 8.95 -14.84
CA THR A 61 -10.47 10.41 -14.84
C THR A 61 -9.33 10.99 -15.65
N THR A 62 -9.64 12.06 -16.39
CA THR A 62 -8.66 12.87 -17.13
C THR A 62 -8.02 13.96 -16.26
N GLY A 63 -8.33 14.01 -14.95
CA GLY A 63 -7.72 14.95 -14.01
C GLY A 63 -8.12 14.67 -12.54
N GLY A 64 -7.20 14.88 -11.61
CA GLY A 64 -7.49 14.77 -10.18
C GLY A 64 -7.38 13.35 -9.61
N VAL A 65 -8.24 13.06 -8.63
CA VAL A 65 -8.24 11.84 -7.82
C VAL A 65 -9.39 10.92 -8.25
N GLY A 66 -9.18 9.61 -8.30
CA GLY A 66 -10.25 8.64 -8.61
C GLY A 66 -11.19 8.40 -7.43
N ILE A 67 -10.65 7.97 -6.29
CA ILE A 67 -11.37 7.80 -5.02
C ILE A 67 -10.66 8.62 -3.94
N TYR A 68 -11.35 9.61 -3.39
CA TYR A 68 -10.86 10.44 -2.29
C TYR A 68 -11.73 10.28 -1.05
N ILE A 69 -11.14 9.96 0.09
CA ILE A 69 -11.83 9.83 1.38
C ILE A 69 -11.05 10.60 2.44
N THR A 70 -11.72 11.49 3.17
CA THR A 70 -11.07 12.31 4.19
C THR A 70 -11.96 12.64 5.38
N GLY A 71 -11.33 12.88 6.53
CA GLY A 71 -11.97 13.52 7.69
C GLY A 71 -13.09 12.71 8.34
N THR A 72 -13.06 11.38 8.20
CA THR A 72 -14.08 10.49 8.72
C THR A 72 -13.59 9.67 9.92
N THR A 73 -14.53 9.30 10.78
CA THR A 73 -14.32 8.34 11.88
C THR A 73 -14.99 6.99 11.61
N ARG A 74 -15.58 6.83 10.42
CA ARG A 74 -16.35 5.65 10.02
C ARG A 74 -15.41 4.59 9.44
N TYR A 75 -15.67 3.34 9.78
CA TYR A 75 -14.99 2.21 9.15
C TYR A 75 -15.44 2.07 7.71
N PHE A 76 -14.52 1.91 6.78
CA PHE A 76 -14.82 1.71 5.37
C PHE A 76 -13.86 0.73 4.71
N THR A 77 -14.33 0.15 3.61
CA THR A 77 -13.56 -0.74 2.75
C THR A 77 -13.70 -0.26 1.30
N VAL A 78 -12.57 0.01 0.66
CA VAL A 78 -12.49 0.21 -0.80
C VAL A 78 -11.97 -1.08 -1.41
N ARG A 79 -12.78 -1.76 -2.22
CA ARG A 79 -12.40 -3.06 -2.77
C ARG A 79 -12.85 -3.34 -4.18
N ASN A 80 -12.10 -4.19 -4.89
CA ASN A 80 -12.48 -4.68 -6.21
C ASN A 80 -12.77 -3.53 -7.20
N CYS A 81 -12.06 -2.41 -7.08
CA CYS A 81 -12.18 -1.28 -8.00
C CYS A 81 -11.01 -1.26 -8.98
N TYR A 82 -11.25 -0.79 -10.20
CA TYR A 82 -10.23 -0.37 -11.14
C TYR A 82 -10.22 1.15 -11.21
N VAL A 83 -9.09 1.77 -10.91
CA VAL A 83 -8.95 3.22 -10.85
C VAL A 83 -7.76 3.67 -11.68
N ASP A 84 -8.05 4.42 -12.75
CA ASP A 84 -7.08 5.03 -13.64
C ASP A 84 -7.31 6.55 -13.61
N ALA A 85 -6.47 7.24 -12.83
CA ALA A 85 -6.55 8.65 -12.52
C ALA A 85 -5.21 9.34 -12.76
N VAL A 86 -5.24 10.64 -13.06
CA VAL A 86 -4.00 11.39 -13.37
C VAL A 86 -3.13 11.61 -12.13
N LEU A 87 -3.72 11.91 -10.96
CA LEU A 87 -2.96 12.20 -9.74
C LEU A 87 -2.91 11.00 -8.80
N TYR A 88 -4.03 10.68 -8.16
CA TYR A 88 -4.09 9.61 -7.18
C TYR A 88 -5.20 8.65 -7.59
N GLY A 89 -4.90 7.35 -7.69
CA GLY A 89 -5.93 6.34 -7.88
C GLY A 89 -6.87 6.35 -6.68
N ILE A 90 -6.35 5.91 -5.53
CA ILE A 90 -7.05 5.98 -4.24
C ILE A 90 -6.24 6.87 -3.30
N TYR A 91 -6.89 7.89 -2.73
CA TYR A 91 -6.29 8.77 -1.73
C TYR A 91 -7.15 8.78 -0.46
N ILE A 92 -6.55 8.30 0.64
CA ILE A 92 -7.11 8.34 1.98
C ILE A 92 -6.31 9.36 2.79
N ASP A 93 -7.00 10.31 3.40
CA ASP A 93 -6.37 11.48 4.02
C ASP A 93 -7.03 11.84 5.35
N ASN A 94 -6.26 11.84 6.44
CA ASN A 94 -6.73 12.29 7.76
C ASN A 94 -8.03 11.59 8.20
N VAL A 95 -8.07 10.26 8.11
CA VAL A 95 -9.16 9.43 8.66
C VAL A 95 -8.75 8.85 10.02
N ALA A 96 -9.72 8.50 10.86
CA ALA A 96 -9.42 7.93 12.17
C ALA A 96 -8.63 6.62 12.07
N GLU A 97 -7.69 6.40 12.99
CA GLU A 97 -6.83 5.22 13.01
C GLU A 97 -7.65 3.91 12.96
N GLY A 98 -7.20 2.96 12.13
CA GLY A 98 -7.81 1.63 12.05
C GLY A 98 -9.10 1.57 11.24
N THR A 99 -9.57 2.70 10.69
CA THR A 99 -10.86 2.73 9.96
C THR A 99 -10.75 2.41 8.47
N ALA A 100 -9.56 2.53 7.88
CA ALA A 100 -9.35 2.36 6.45
C ALA A 100 -8.88 0.94 6.08
N THR A 101 -9.61 0.31 5.17
CA THR A 101 -9.22 -0.94 4.52
C THR A 101 -9.27 -0.77 3.00
N VAL A 102 -8.15 -0.97 2.30
CA VAL A 102 -8.01 -0.82 0.84
C VAL A 102 -7.50 -2.14 0.27
N ILE A 103 -8.38 -2.91 -0.37
CA ILE A 103 -8.09 -4.30 -0.75
C ILE A 103 -8.50 -4.67 -2.17
N ASN A 104 -7.75 -5.53 -2.86
CA ASN A 104 -8.13 -6.08 -4.17
C ASN A 104 -8.41 -5.01 -5.26
N ASN A 105 -7.80 -3.83 -5.17
CA ASN A 105 -7.97 -2.78 -6.18
C ASN A 105 -6.87 -2.85 -7.25
N THR A 106 -7.17 -2.34 -8.44
CA THR A 106 -6.19 -2.09 -9.50
C THR A 106 -6.07 -0.58 -9.71
N CYS A 107 -4.92 -0.01 -9.35
CA CYS A 107 -4.62 1.40 -9.51
C CYS A 107 -3.43 1.58 -10.45
N ASN A 108 -3.69 1.62 -11.76
CA ASN A 108 -2.64 1.71 -12.78
C ASN A 108 -2.60 3.08 -13.46
N ASN A 109 -1.42 3.47 -13.95
CA ASN A 109 -1.20 4.69 -14.74
C ASN A 109 -1.46 6.02 -13.98
N ASN A 110 -1.30 6.02 -12.66
CA ASN A 110 -1.49 7.19 -11.79
C ASN A 110 -0.15 7.84 -11.40
N PHE A 111 -0.17 9.06 -10.88
CA PHE A 111 1.03 9.57 -10.20
C PHE A 111 1.29 8.78 -8.91
N TYR A 112 0.29 8.60 -8.06
CA TYR A 112 0.30 7.60 -6.99
C TYR A 112 -0.84 6.61 -7.19
N GLY A 113 -0.55 5.30 -7.19
CA GLY A 113 -1.59 4.28 -7.26
C GLY A 113 -2.52 4.35 -6.05
N ILE A 114 -1.95 4.19 -4.86
CA ILE A 114 -2.63 4.34 -3.57
C ILE A 114 -1.79 5.24 -2.67
N LYS A 115 -2.41 6.28 -2.10
CA LYS A 115 -1.80 7.12 -1.06
C LYS A 115 -2.65 7.05 0.21
N ILE A 116 -2.04 6.68 1.32
CA ILE A 116 -2.59 6.79 2.67
C ILE A 116 -1.80 7.86 3.40
N ASP A 117 -2.47 8.93 3.85
CA ASP A 117 -1.83 10.08 4.46
C ASP A 117 -2.49 10.39 5.81
N SER A 118 -1.65 10.57 6.84
CA SER A 118 -2.08 10.88 8.21
C SER A 118 -3.21 9.94 8.71
N SER A 119 -3.11 8.65 8.36
CA SER A 119 -4.18 7.66 8.55
C SER A 119 -3.59 6.32 9.00
N GLY A 120 -3.13 6.28 10.25
CA GLY A 120 -2.46 5.11 10.83
C GLY A 120 -3.35 3.89 11.04
N SER A 121 -2.72 2.75 11.37
CA SER A 121 -3.37 1.44 11.54
C SER A 121 -4.22 1.01 10.34
N SER A 122 -3.87 1.46 9.14
CA SER A 122 -4.59 1.14 7.90
C SER A 122 -4.17 -0.22 7.35
N THR A 123 -5.08 -0.88 6.61
CA THR A 123 -4.76 -2.12 5.88
C THR A 123 -4.79 -1.87 4.37
N VAL A 124 -3.66 -2.13 3.70
CA VAL A 124 -3.51 -2.07 2.24
C VAL A 124 -3.09 -3.45 1.74
N ALA A 125 -4.03 -4.23 1.21
CA ALA A 125 -3.79 -5.64 0.90
C ALA A 125 -4.20 -6.06 -0.52
N ASN A 126 -3.43 -6.96 -1.15
CA ASN A 126 -3.79 -7.58 -2.43
C ASN A 126 -4.11 -6.55 -3.54
N ASN A 127 -3.50 -5.37 -3.54
CA ASN A 127 -3.73 -4.38 -4.61
C ASN A 127 -2.69 -4.57 -5.73
N THR A 128 -3.09 -4.23 -6.95
CA THR A 128 -2.19 -4.12 -8.10
C THR A 128 -2.00 -2.64 -8.44
N CYS A 129 -0.79 -2.12 -8.24
CA CYS A 129 -0.43 -0.72 -8.48
C CYS A 129 0.72 -0.64 -9.50
N ASN A 130 0.41 -0.73 -10.79
CA ASN A 130 1.42 -0.78 -11.85
C ASN A 130 1.48 0.48 -12.71
N ASN A 131 2.66 0.76 -13.28
CA ASN A 131 2.87 1.88 -14.20
C ASN A 131 2.53 3.26 -13.58
N ASN A 132 2.69 3.42 -12.27
CA ASN A 132 2.51 4.70 -11.59
C ASN A 132 3.86 5.42 -11.46
N TYR A 133 3.87 6.66 -10.95
CA TYR A 133 5.14 7.22 -10.45
C TYR A 133 5.55 6.50 -9.15
N CYS A 134 4.63 6.37 -8.19
CA CYS A 134 4.78 5.51 -7.02
C CYS A 134 3.56 4.61 -6.86
N GLY A 135 3.77 3.31 -6.62
CA GLY A 135 2.70 2.34 -6.52
C GLY A 135 1.82 2.56 -5.28
N ILE A 136 2.43 2.44 -4.10
CA ILE A 136 1.77 2.64 -2.80
C ILE A 136 2.61 3.58 -1.93
N LEU A 137 2.00 4.64 -1.40
CA LEU A 137 2.60 5.57 -0.45
C LEU A 137 1.85 5.54 0.88
N LEU A 138 2.57 5.26 1.97
CA LEU A 138 2.16 5.59 3.34
C LEU A 138 2.91 6.85 3.79
N SER A 139 2.17 7.88 4.18
CA SER A 139 2.72 9.16 4.66
C SER A 139 2.16 9.44 6.04
N SER A 140 3.01 9.59 7.05
CA SER A 140 2.56 9.86 8.43
C SER A 140 1.49 8.87 8.92
N SER A 141 1.61 7.59 8.55
CA SER A 141 0.55 6.59 8.70
C SER A 141 1.07 5.34 9.43
N ASP A 142 1.47 5.55 10.68
CA ASP A 142 2.09 4.55 11.55
C ASP A 142 1.25 3.29 11.73
N SER A 143 1.92 2.20 12.13
CA SER A 143 1.29 0.93 12.51
C SER A 143 0.40 0.30 11.42
N SER A 144 0.65 0.65 10.16
CA SER A 144 -0.12 0.17 9.02
C SER A 144 0.41 -1.18 8.51
N THR A 145 -0.47 -1.94 7.82
CA THR A 145 -0.11 -3.21 7.19
C THR A 145 -0.23 -3.10 5.67
N VAL A 146 0.88 -3.35 4.97
CA VAL A 146 0.97 -3.41 3.51
C VAL A 146 1.32 -4.84 3.11
N VAL A 147 0.35 -5.60 2.60
CA VAL A 147 0.49 -7.05 2.40
C VAL A 147 0.03 -7.55 1.04
N ASN A 148 0.79 -8.47 0.43
CA ASN A 148 0.43 -9.16 -0.82
C ASN A 148 0.13 -8.22 -2.00
N ASN A 149 0.67 -7.00 -2.01
CA ASN A 149 0.47 -6.08 -3.12
C ASN A 149 1.47 -6.39 -4.26
N THR A 150 1.05 -6.09 -5.48
CA THR A 150 1.89 -6.14 -6.68
C THR A 150 2.11 -4.71 -7.18
N CYS A 151 3.35 -4.22 -7.11
CA CYS A 151 3.72 -2.88 -7.53
C CYS A 151 4.83 -2.95 -8.59
N ASN A 152 4.47 -2.99 -9.87
CA ASN A 152 5.41 -3.19 -10.96
C ASN A 152 5.47 -2.03 -11.94
N ASN A 153 6.65 -1.84 -12.55
CA ASN A 153 6.87 -0.83 -13.59
C ASN A 153 6.55 0.61 -13.13
N ASN A 154 6.66 0.90 -11.83
CA ASN A 154 6.49 2.25 -11.33
C ASN A 154 7.78 3.05 -11.54
N SER A 155 7.67 4.26 -12.08
CA SER A 155 8.84 5.03 -12.54
C SER A 155 9.71 5.58 -11.41
N TRP A 156 9.30 5.45 -10.15
CA TRP A 156 10.12 5.79 -8.99
C TRP A 156 10.12 4.70 -7.92
N SER A 157 8.97 4.39 -7.30
CA SER A 157 8.96 3.37 -6.25
C SER A 157 7.77 2.43 -6.31
N GLY A 158 7.99 1.16 -5.96
CA GLY A 158 6.91 0.20 -5.78
C GLY A 158 6.07 0.55 -4.54
N ILE A 159 6.73 0.59 -3.38
CA ILE A 159 6.13 0.95 -2.09
C ILE A 159 7.03 1.96 -1.38
N PHE A 160 6.45 3.03 -0.82
CA PHE A 160 7.17 4.02 -0.03
C PHE A 160 6.47 4.27 1.31
N LEU A 161 7.21 4.14 2.40
CA LEU A 161 6.84 4.57 3.74
C LEU A 161 7.62 5.84 4.06
N SER A 162 6.90 6.95 4.29
CA SER A 162 7.43 8.24 4.68
C SER A 162 6.91 8.59 6.06
N SER A 163 7.79 8.79 7.04
CA SER A 163 7.40 9.09 8.43
C SER A 163 6.31 8.16 8.95
N SER A 164 6.41 6.86 8.67
CA SER A 164 5.35 5.86 8.93
C SER A 164 5.88 4.69 9.74
N ASP A 165 6.01 4.91 11.04
CA ASP A 165 6.70 4.01 11.97
C ASP A 165 5.91 2.73 12.25
N SER A 166 6.60 1.72 12.78
CA SER A 166 6.00 0.48 13.29
C SER A 166 5.10 -0.25 12.29
N SER A 167 5.31 -0.03 10.99
CA SER A 167 4.50 -0.61 9.93
C SER A 167 5.03 -1.98 9.50
N THR A 168 4.14 -2.83 8.99
CA THR A 168 4.50 -4.16 8.47
C THR A 168 4.33 -4.21 6.96
N VAL A 169 5.41 -4.51 6.24
CA VAL A 169 5.43 -4.67 4.78
C VAL A 169 5.78 -6.11 4.44
N VAL A 170 4.78 -6.91 4.04
CA VAL A 170 4.92 -8.36 3.94
C VAL A 170 4.37 -8.97 2.66
N ASN A 171 5.07 -9.95 2.09
CA ASN A 171 4.62 -10.70 0.90
C ASN A 171 4.31 -9.84 -0.35
N ASN A 172 4.87 -8.64 -0.45
CA ASN A 172 4.66 -7.80 -1.63
C ASN A 172 5.63 -8.19 -2.75
N THR A 173 5.20 -7.99 -3.99
CA THR A 173 6.06 -8.09 -5.18
C THR A 173 6.29 -6.69 -5.74
N CYS A 174 7.55 -6.24 -5.74
CA CYS A 174 7.95 -4.99 -6.38
C CYS A 174 8.97 -5.28 -7.48
N SER A 175 8.55 -5.14 -8.74
CA SER A 175 9.39 -5.48 -9.89
C SER A 175 9.51 -4.37 -10.91
N ASN A 176 10.69 -4.22 -11.53
CA ASN A 176 10.91 -3.26 -12.62
C ASN A 176 10.55 -1.81 -12.23
N ASN A 177 10.72 -1.43 -10.96
CA ASN A 177 10.64 -0.04 -10.52
C ASN A 177 12.04 0.57 -10.46
N ASP A 178 12.18 1.88 -10.25
CA ASP A 178 13.50 2.45 -9.92
C ASP A 178 13.96 1.94 -8.54
N LEU A 179 13.13 2.11 -7.51
CA LEU A 179 13.30 1.53 -6.18
C LEU A 179 12.15 0.56 -5.83
N GLY A 180 12.46 -0.58 -5.22
CA GLY A 180 11.42 -1.56 -4.87
C GLY A 180 10.55 -1.10 -3.67
N ILE A 181 11.14 -1.08 -2.49
CA ILE A 181 10.54 -0.59 -1.22
C ILE A 181 11.44 0.51 -0.65
N VAL A 182 10.86 1.64 -0.28
CA VAL A 182 11.58 2.76 0.33
C VAL A 182 11.05 3.01 1.75
N LEU A 183 11.96 3.18 2.71
CA LEU A 183 11.67 3.73 4.03
C LEU A 183 12.41 5.06 4.16
N GLY A 184 11.68 6.14 4.43
CA GLY A 184 12.22 7.46 4.72
C GLY A 184 11.66 7.97 6.04
N ASP A 185 12.53 8.40 6.96
CA ASP A 185 12.15 8.81 8.31
C ASP A 185 11.19 7.80 8.99
N SER A 186 11.34 6.49 8.73
CA SER A 186 10.41 5.47 9.22
C SER A 186 11.15 4.40 10.02
N ASP A 187 10.75 4.26 11.27
CA ASP A 187 11.44 3.44 12.26
C ASP A 187 10.61 2.22 12.67
N PHE A 188 11.28 1.22 13.25
CA PHE A 188 10.66 0.04 13.86
C PHE A 188 9.75 -0.76 12.91
N CYS A 189 9.91 -0.60 11.60
CA CYS A 189 9.14 -1.32 10.60
C CYS A 189 9.66 -2.75 10.43
N VAL A 190 8.77 -3.66 10.03
CA VAL A 190 9.12 -5.03 9.67
C VAL A 190 8.87 -5.23 8.18
N VAL A 191 9.94 -5.50 7.44
CA VAL A 191 9.90 -5.78 6.00
C VAL A 191 10.28 -7.23 5.77
N THR A 192 9.32 -8.06 5.37
CA THR A 192 9.54 -9.52 5.33
C THR A 192 8.82 -10.25 4.20
N HIS A 193 9.42 -11.33 3.70
CA HIS A 193 8.83 -12.17 2.65
C HIS A 193 8.47 -11.43 1.35
N ASN A 194 9.05 -10.25 1.09
CA ASN A 194 8.81 -9.53 -0.15
C ASN A 194 9.71 -10.08 -1.26
N LEU A 195 9.19 -10.12 -2.49
CA LEU A 195 9.95 -10.41 -3.71
C LEU A 195 10.28 -9.10 -4.40
N LEU A 196 11.55 -8.73 -4.41
CA LEU A 196 12.04 -7.49 -5.00
C LEU A 196 12.96 -7.87 -6.13
N GLN A 197 12.59 -7.55 -7.36
CA GLN A 197 13.31 -8.02 -8.53
C GLN A 197 13.42 -7.01 -9.65
N GLU A 198 14.55 -7.02 -10.36
CA GLU A 198 14.77 -6.22 -11.57
C GLU A 198 14.48 -4.71 -11.36
N ASN A 199 14.58 -4.21 -10.13
CA ASN A 199 14.49 -2.78 -9.88
C ASN A 199 15.79 -2.11 -10.35
N GLU A 200 15.69 -0.93 -10.98
CA GLU A 200 16.82 -0.25 -11.64
C GLU A 200 17.93 0.07 -10.64
N ASP A 201 17.55 0.54 -9.46
CA ASP A 201 18.41 0.71 -8.30
C ASP A 201 18.04 -0.33 -7.21
N CYS A 202 18.11 0.05 -5.94
CA CYS A 202 17.95 -0.86 -4.83
C CYS A 202 16.53 -1.43 -4.69
N GLY A 203 16.45 -2.75 -4.48
CA GLY A 203 15.20 -3.44 -4.15
C GLY A 203 14.60 -2.94 -2.84
N VAL A 204 15.44 -2.64 -1.84
CA VAL A 204 15.06 -1.88 -0.65
C VAL A 204 16.01 -0.69 -0.47
N SER A 205 15.50 0.51 -0.20
CA SER A 205 16.29 1.69 0.15
C SER A 205 15.82 2.33 1.46
N LEU A 206 16.75 2.63 2.37
CA LEU A 206 16.50 3.36 3.62
C LEU A 206 17.20 4.70 3.59
N ALA A 207 16.49 5.77 3.94
CA ALA A 207 17.10 7.07 4.20
C ALA A 207 17.90 7.06 5.52
N SER A 208 18.75 8.07 5.71
CA SER A 208 19.66 8.15 6.86
C SER A 208 18.98 8.29 8.21
N ASP A 209 17.71 8.68 8.21
CA ASP A 209 16.82 8.89 9.35
C ASP A 209 15.85 7.71 9.57
N SER A 210 16.05 6.57 8.89
CA SER A 210 15.26 5.36 9.11
C SER A 210 16.07 4.33 9.89
N GLU A 211 15.68 4.10 11.14
CA GLU A 211 16.42 3.32 12.13
C GLU A 211 15.58 2.18 12.74
N ASN A 212 16.27 1.22 13.37
CA ASN A 212 15.63 0.14 14.14
C ASN A 212 14.66 -0.74 13.33
N ASN A 213 14.82 -0.79 12.01
CA ASN A 213 13.98 -1.60 11.13
C ASN A 213 14.47 -3.05 11.04
N LEU A 214 13.54 -3.99 10.82
CA LEU A 214 13.83 -5.41 10.71
C LEU A 214 13.51 -5.94 9.31
N PHE A 215 14.55 -6.36 8.61
CA PHE A 215 14.47 -6.97 7.28
C PHE A 215 14.79 -8.46 7.38
N HIS A 216 13.83 -9.33 7.07
CA HIS A 216 14.07 -10.77 7.09
C HIS A 216 13.26 -11.53 6.05
N HIS A 217 13.81 -12.62 5.50
CA HIS A 217 13.12 -13.51 4.57
C HIS A 217 12.65 -12.83 3.26
N ASN A 218 13.23 -11.68 2.89
CA ASN A 218 12.98 -11.07 1.58
C ASN A 218 13.84 -11.76 0.50
N THR A 219 13.31 -11.83 -0.71
CA THR A 219 14.00 -12.38 -1.89
C THR A 219 14.40 -11.24 -2.81
N PHE A 220 15.70 -11.11 -3.08
CA PHE A 220 16.27 -10.08 -3.95
C PHE A 220 16.84 -10.72 -5.22
N VAL A 221 16.31 -10.35 -6.39
CA VAL A 221 16.74 -10.89 -7.69
C VAL A 221 17.08 -9.74 -8.64
N ASP A 222 18.33 -9.66 -9.09
CA ASP A 222 18.74 -8.76 -10.17
C ASP A 222 18.35 -7.28 -9.98
N ASN A 223 18.35 -6.79 -8.74
CA ASN A 223 18.20 -5.36 -8.46
C ASN A 223 19.55 -4.66 -8.54
N ASN A 224 19.56 -3.39 -8.95
CA ASN A 224 20.77 -2.57 -9.04
C ASN A 224 21.89 -3.28 -9.81
N LEU A 225 21.61 -3.77 -11.02
CA LEU A 225 22.55 -4.61 -11.80
C LEU A 225 23.91 -3.96 -12.09
N GLY A 226 24.00 -2.63 -12.02
CA GLY A 226 25.25 -1.87 -12.14
C GLY A 226 25.92 -1.52 -10.80
N GLY A 227 25.24 -1.74 -9.68
CA GLY A 227 25.67 -1.35 -8.34
C GLY A 227 26.41 -2.44 -7.58
N THR A 228 26.70 -2.15 -6.31
CA THR A 228 27.44 -3.04 -5.40
C THR A 228 26.54 -3.83 -4.45
N SER A 229 25.25 -3.51 -4.38
CA SER A 229 24.28 -4.14 -3.47
C SER A 229 22.86 -4.06 -4.05
N GLN A 230 22.05 -5.08 -3.77
CA GLN A 230 20.63 -5.12 -4.13
C GLN A 230 19.75 -4.35 -3.14
N ALA A 231 20.30 -3.93 -2.00
CA ALA A 231 19.64 -3.11 -0.99
C ALA A 231 20.58 -2.01 -0.50
N CYS A 232 20.01 -0.82 -0.27
CA CYS A 232 20.71 0.39 0.12
C CYS A 232 20.24 0.77 1.53
N ASP A 233 21.15 0.74 2.50
CA ASP A 233 20.84 1.13 3.87
C ASP A 233 21.77 2.28 4.27
N TYR A 234 21.20 3.48 4.33
CA TYR A 234 21.91 4.69 4.76
C TYR A 234 21.63 5.05 6.23
N GLY A 235 20.73 4.32 6.90
CA GLY A 235 20.37 4.52 8.29
C GLY A 235 21.26 3.76 9.27
N THR A 236 20.88 3.77 10.54
CA THR A 236 21.58 3.06 11.62
C THR A 236 20.66 2.08 12.37
N ASP A 237 21.27 1.10 13.03
CA ASP A 237 20.56 0.11 13.86
C ASP A 237 19.47 -0.69 13.12
N ASN A 238 19.59 -0.84 11.81
CA ASN A 238 18.75 -1.70 10.99
C ASN A 238 19.29 -3.14 10.96
N TYR A 239 18.38 -4.11 11.08
CA TYR A 239 18.72 -5.53 11.21
C TYR A 239 18.36 -6.30 9.94
N TRP A 240 19.37 -6.86 9.27
CA TRP A 240 19.22 -7.63 8.04
C TRP A 240 19.49 -9.12 8.26
N TYR A 241 18.47 -9.95 8.07
CA TYR A 241 18.55 -11.40 8.15
C TYR A 241 18.31 -12.04 6.79
N TYR A 242 19.36 -12.66 6.25
CA TYR A 242 19.30 -13.46 5.03
C TYR A 242 19.05 -14.93 5.38
N LEU A 243 18.18 -15.59 4.62
CA LEU A 243 18.20 -17.05 4.55
C LEU A 243 19.43 -17.45 3.71
N ARG A 244 20.43 -18.07 4.35
CA ARG A 244 21.38 -18.91 3.62
C ARG A 244 20.60 -20.13 3.14
N LEU A 245 20.29 -20.18 1.84
CA LEU A 245 20.01 -21.44 1.15
C LEU A 245 21.35 -22.08 0.76
#